data_AF-A0A1E1W020-F1
#
_entry.id   AF-A0A1E1W020-F1
#
_cell.length_a   1.000
_cell.length_b   1.000
_cell.length_c   1.000
_cell.angle_alpha   90.00
_cell.angle_beta   90.00
_cell.angle_gamma   90.00
#
_symmetry.space_group_name_H-M   'P 1'
#
loop_
_entity.id
_entity.type
_entity.pdbx_description
1 polymer ?
#
loop_
_entity_poly.entity_id
_entity_poly.type
_entity_poly.pdbx_seq_one_letter_code
_entity_poly.pdbx_strand_id
1 'polypeptide(L)'
;MVEKEIDIRKRVLKDYNKKEEDFATLREYNDYLEEIETIIYNLTNNIDIVGTNKRIEQYKKENKELIQKNKVKIGREELELEEILEIEKQMEDLRRSEAARIEQEAKKQKIREKEALIDELMFAEGDAKDILTTFAQNIANKQEEALPVVPKVTQFSTGVKFTRGSNHTMLPVIEEGPLYKYEPPVVPDWIGPDPPTLDDIVNNGYLQHVRTET
;
A
#
# COMPACT_ATOMS: atom_id res chain seq x y z
N MET A 1 3.82 5.85 28.21
CA MET A 1 5.17 6.08 27.63
C MET A 1 5.06 6.39 26.14
N VAL A 2 4.35 5.55 25.37
CA VAL A 2 4.12 5.71 23.93
C VAL A 2 3.40 7.02 23.58
N GLU A 3 2.32 7.40 24.28
CA GLU A 3 1.58 8.66 23.97
C GLU A 3 2.45 9.91 24.17
N LYS A 4 3.20 9.98 25.28
CA LYS A 4 4.14 11.09 25.56
C LYS A 4 5.18 11.23 24.44
N GLU A 5 5.72 10.12 23.96
CA GLU A 5 6.68 10.10 22.87
C GLU A 5 6.06 10.57 21.56
N ILE A 6 4.86 10.09 21.22
CA ILE A 6 4.14 10.50 20.01
C ILE A 6 3.91 12.01 20.00
N ASP A 7 3.45 12.58 21.12
CA ASP A 7 3.19 14.03 21.20
C ASP A 7 4.47 14.86 21.07
N ILE A 8 5.56 14.41 21.69
CA ILE A 8 6.88 15.06 21.58
C ILE A 8 7.42 14.93 20.15
N ARG A 9 7.34 13.75 19.53
CA ARG A 9 7.78 13.51 18.15
C ARG A 9 7.01 14.40 17.18
N LYS A 10 5.68 14.45 17.29
CA LYS A 10 4.83 15.36 16.48
C LYS A 10 5.25 16.83 16.64
N ARG A 11 5.56 17.27 17.86
CA ARG A 11 6.01 18.64 18.13
C ARG A 11 7.36 18.93 17.49
N VAL A 12 8.34 18.02 17.62
CA VAL A 12 9.68 18.20 17.06
C VAL A 12 9.64 18.17 15.54
N LEU A 13 8.97 17.20 14.92
CA LEU A 13 8.85 17.09 13.45
C LEU A 13 8.11 18.28 12.81
N LYS A 14 7.30 19.02 13.58
CA LYS A 14 6.69 20.27 13.09
C LYS A 14 7.72 21.38 12.84
N ASP A 15 8.82 21.38 13.59
CA ASP A 15 9.91 22.34 13.41
C ASP A 15 11.07 21.72 12.60
N TYR A 16 11.28 20.40 12.68
CA TYR A 16 12.27 19.63 11.91
C TYR A 16 11.60 18.96 10.71
N ASN A 17 11.36 19.72 9.64
CA ASN A 17 10.60 19.29 8.46
C ASN A 17 11.42 19.26 7.16
N LYS A 18 12.73 19.05 7.25
CA LYS A 18 13.57 18.83 6.06
C LYS A 18 13.36 17.43 5.50
N LYS A 19 13.38 17.30 4.19
CA LYS A 19 13.27 16.02 3.46
C LYS A 19 14.63 15.61 2.91
N GLU A 20 14.77 14.35 2.49
CA GLU A 20 16.01 13.84 1.88
C GLU A 20 16.51 14.73 0.72
N GLU A 21 15.58 15.27 -0.08
CA GLU A 21 15.84 16.21 -1.17
C GLU A 21 16.48 17.55 -0.73
N ASP A 22 16.41 17.91 0.55
CA ASP A 22 17.01 19.14 1.09
C ASP A 22 18.50 18.96 1.46
N PHE A 23 19.05 17.75 1.32
CA PHE A 23 20.44 17.42 1.68
C PHE A 23 21.27 17.05 0.44
N ALA A 24 22.59 17.27 0.51
CA ALA A 24 23.49 16.96 -0.59
C ALA A 24 23.81 15.46 -0.65
N THR A 25 23.79 14.78 0.50
CA THR A 25 24.08 13.35 0.60
C THR A 25 23.11 12.63 1.52
N LEU A 26 22.89 11.35 1.25
CA LEU A 26 22.09 10.47 2.13
C LEU A 26 22.67 10.38 3.54
N ARG A 27 23.99 10.52 3.70
CA ARG A 27 24.64 10.48 5.02
C ARG A 27 24.20 11.64 5.90
N GLU A 28 24.20 12.86 5.36
CA GLU A 28 23.74 14.06 6.07
C GLU A 28 22.26 13.94 6.48
N TYR A 29 21.42 13.37 5.60
CA TYR A 29 20.03 13.12 5.92
C TYR A 29 19.86 12.11 7.07
N ASN A 30 20.63 11.02 7.06
CA ASN A 30 20.60 10.03 8.14
C ASN A 30 21.12 10.60 9.47
N ASP A 31 22.22 11.37 9.42
CA ASP A 31 22.76 12.03 10.62
C ASP A 31 21.74 13.06 11.18
N TYR A 32 20.98 13.74 10.32
CA TYR A 32 19.87 14.62 10.71
C TYR A 32 18.70 13.87 11.37
N LEU A 33 18.31 12.71 10.83
CA LEU A 33 17.27 11.87 11.45
C LEU A 33 17.71 11.36 12.83
N GLU A 34 18.97 10.97 12.98
CA GLU A 34 19.54 10.54 14.26
C GLU A 34 19.56 11.68 15.29
N GLU A 35 19.86 12.91 14.86
CA GLU A 35 19.80 14.09 15.73
C GLU A 35 18.37 14.34 16.24
N ILE A 36 17.36 14.19 15.37
CA ILE A 36 15.95 14.31 15.75
C ILE A 36 15.58 13.26 16.80
N GLU A 37 15.95 11.99 16.59
CA GLU A 37 15.64 10.93 17.54
C GLU A 37 16.39 11.12 18.87
N THR A 38 17.61 11.64 18.85
CA THR A 38 18.34 12.05 20.07
C THR A 38 17.58 13.14 20.84
N ILE A 39 17.08 14.16 20.13
CA ILE A 39 16.27 15.24 20.73
C ILE A 39 14.98 14.68 21.33
N ILE A 40 14.28 13.80 20.60
CA ILE A 40 13.04 13.16 21.08
C ILE A 40 13.33 12.34 22.32
N TYR A 41 14.35 11.48 22.29
CA TYR A 41 14.77 10.63 23.40
C TYR A 41 15.09 11.43 24.67
N ASN A 42 15.82 12.54 24.52
CA ASN A 42 16.13 13.43 25.64
C ASN A 42 14.86 14.03 26.25
N LEU A 43 13.92 14.49 25.42
CA LEU A 43 12.67 15.08 25.87
C LEU A 43 11.69 14.06 26.46
N THR A 44 11.62 12.84 25.95
CA THR A 44 10.77 11.78 26.52
C THR A 44 11.28 11.35 27.89
N ASN A 45 12.59 11.19 28.05
CA ASN A 45 13.23 10.75 29.29
C ASN A 45 13.56 11.88 30.26
N ASN A 46 13.25 13.14 29.91
CA ASN A 46 13.53 14.33 30.70
C ASN A 46 15.03 14.56 30.96
N ILE A 47 15.88 14.17 30.02
CA ILE A 47 17.34 14.36 30.06
C ILE A 47 17.65 15.70 29.39
N ASP A 48 18.42 16.57 30.05
CA ASP A 48 18.87 17.88 29.53
C ASP A 48 17.78 18.65 28.75
N ILE A 49 16.62 18.84 29.38
CA ILE A 49 15.47 19.51 28.75
C ILE A 49 15.82 20.94 28.33
N VAL A 50 16.63 21.64 29.14
CA VAL A 50 16.99 23.04 28.90
C VAL A 50 17.93 23.18 27.70
N GLY A 51 19.00 22.38 27.65
CA GLY A 51 19.94 22.37 26.52
C GLY A 51 19.25 21.95 25.23
N THR A 52 18.43 20.90 25.30
CA THR A 52 17.69 20.37 24.14
C THR A 52 16.68 21.39 23.61
N ASN A 53 15.89 22.03 24.47
CA ASN A 53 14.96 23.08 24.01
C ASN A 53 15.69 24.30 23.43
N LYS A 54 16.84 24.69 23.99
CA LYS A 54 17.65 25.77 23.43
C LYS A 54 18.14 25.44 22.02
N ARG A 55 18.56 24.19 21.78
CA ARG A 55 18.96 23.71 20.44
C ARG A 55 17.79 23.77 19.45
N ILE A 56 16.60 23.31 19.86
CA ILE A 56 15.38 23.40 19.04
C ILE A 56 15.06 24.87 18.69
N GLU A 57 15.14 25.77 19.68
CA GLU A 57 14.82 27.18 19.47
C GLU A 57 15.82 27.87 18.52
N GLN A 58 17.11 27.55 18.67
CA GLN A 58 18.15 28.02 17.76
C GLN A 58 17.90 27.50 16.33
N TYR A 59 17.67 26.20 16.17
CA TYR A 59 17.36 25.60 14.86
C TYR A 59 16.15 26.28 14.20
N LYS A 60 15.10 26.50 14.97
CA LYS A 60 13.87 27.17 14.51
C LYS A 60 14.11 28.60 14.05
N LYS A 61 14.98 29.33 14.74
CA LYS A 61 15.34 30.71 14.37
C LYS A 61 16.15 30.75 13.08
N GLU A 62 17.13 29.85 12.95
CA GLU A 62 18.02 29.77 11.78
C GLU A 62 17.30 29.25 10.53
N ASN A 63 16.35 28.31 10.69
CA ASN A 63 15.66 27.64 9.59
C ASN A 63 14.22 28.14 9.37
N LYS A 64 13.83 29.28 9.97
CA LYS A 64 12.43 29.75 10.00
C LYS A 64 11.76 29.79 8.61
N GLU A 65 12.46 30.33 7.62
CA GLU A 65 11.93 30.46 6.25
C GLU A 65 11.77 29.11 5.56
N LEU A 66 12.76 28.22 5.71
CA LEU A 66 12.71 26.85 5.19
C LEU A 66 11.55 26.08 5.80
N ILE A 67 11.38 26.17 7.12
CA ILE A 67 10.30 25.50 7.84
C ILE A 67 8.94 25.96 7.31
N GLN A 68 8.77 27.27 7.09
CA GLN A 68 7.51 27.81 6.58
C GLN A 68 7.24 27.38 5.14
N LYS A 69 8.26 27.37 4.27
CA LYS A 69 8.14 26.89 2.90
C LYS A 69 7.75 25.41 2.84
N ASN A 70 8.42 24.57 3.63
CA ASN A 70 8.13 23.13 3.68
C ASN A 70 6.74 22.85 4.26
N LYS A 71 6.27 23.65 5.23
CA LYS A 71 4.88 23.57 5.72
C LYS A 71 3.85 23.85 4.65
N VAL A 72 4.08 24.86 3.81
CA VAL A 72 3.18 25.19 2.70
C VAL A 72 3.18 24.07 1.65
N LYS A 73 4.35 23.50 1.34
CA LYS A 73 4.47 22.36 0.40
C LYS A 73 3.68 21.14 0.90
N ILE A 74 3.88 20.73 2.15
CA ILE A 74 3.17 19.59 2.76
C ILE A 74 1.65 19.83 2.75
N GLY A 75 1.19 21.03 3.13
CA GLY A 75 -0.25 21.33 3.12
C GLY A 75 -0.86 21.30 1.72
N ARG A 76 -0.09 21.65 0.69
CA ARG A 76 -0.55 21.53 -0.70
C ARG A 76 -0.63 20.07 -1.15
N GLU A 77 0.38 19.26 -0.85
CA GLU A 77 0.37 17.81 -1.17
C GLU A 77 -0.79 17.09 -0.46
N GLU A 78 -1.10 17.46 0.78
CA GLU A 78 -2.24 16.92 1.54
C GLU A 78 -3.58 17.27 0.89
N LEU A 79 -3.75 18.53 0.44
CA LEU A 79 -4.94 18.96 -0.30
C LEU A 79 -5.09 18.25 -1.66
N GLU A 80 -3.99 18.11 -2.41
CA GLU A 80 -3.99 17.39 -3.69
C GLU A 80 -4.36 15.91 -3.49
N LEU A 81 -3.88 15.27 -2.42
CA LEU A 81 -4.24 13.91 -2.07
C LEU A 81 -5.73 13.78 -1.70
N GLU A 82 -6.26 14.73 -0.93
CA GLU A 82 -7.69 14.76 -0.56
C GLU A 82 -8.58 14.91 -1.80
N GLU A 83 -8.21 15.78 -2.75
CA GLU A 83 -8.93 15.94 -4.02
C GLU A 83 -8.94 14.64 -4.85
N ILE A 84 -7.80 13.94 -4.93
CA ILE A 84 -7.70 12.65 -5.64
C ILE A 84 -8.63 11.61 -5.01
N LEU A 85 -8.63 11.49 -3.68
CA LEU A 85 -9.48 10.54 -2.96
C LEU A 85 -10.96 10.86 -3.15
N GLU A 86 -11.33 12.14 -3.17
CA GLU A 86 -12.70 12.57 -3.41
C GLU A 86 -13.16 12.22 -4.84
N ILE A 87 -12.31 12.45 -5.84
CA ILE A 87 -12.58 12.08 -7.24
C ILE A 87 -12.72 10.55 -7.39
N GLU A 88 -11.83 9.76 -6.77
CA GLU A 88 -11.93 8.29 -6.79
C GLU A 88 -13.24 7.81 -6.20
N LYS A 89 -13.62 8.35 -5.03
CA LYS A 89 -14.88 8.02 -4.36
C LYS A 89 -16.10 8.36 -5.23
N GLN A 90 -16.13 9.56 -5.83
CA GLN A 90 -17.22 9.96 -6.72
C GLN A 90 -17.33 9.04 -7.94
N MET A 91 -16.20 8.65 -8.56
CA MET A 91 -16.20 7.71 -9.67
C MET A 91 -16.71 6.32 -9.25
N GLU A 92 -16.33 5.84 -8.07
CA GLU A 92 -16.81 4.56 -7.55
C GLU A 92 -18.33 4.59 -7.29
N ASP A 93 -18.83 5.65 -6.68
CA ASP A 93 -20.25 5.85 -6.42
C ASP A 93 -21.07 5.92 -7.72
N LEU A 94 -20.56 6.61 -8.73
CA LEU A 94 -21.18 6.64 -10.07
C LEU A 94 -21.21 5.25 -10.72
N ARG A 95 -20.10 4.51 -10.66
CA ARG A 95 -20.04 3.14 -11.19
C ARG A 95 -21.02 2.21 -10.49
N ARG A 96 -21.11 2.31 -9.16
CA ARG A 96 -22.02 1.51 -8.33
C ARG A 96 -23.48 1.84 -8.64
N SER A 97 -23.82 3.12 -8.77
CA SER A 97 -25.15 3.59 -9.14
C SER A 97 -25.56 3.09 -10.52
N GLU A 98 -24.66 3.19 -11.50
CA GLU A 98 -24.93 2.75 -12.86
C GLU A 98 -25.11 1.23 -12.94
N ALA A 99 -24.29 0.46 -12.24
CA ALA A 99 -24.45 -1.00 -12.15
C ALA A 99 -25.81 -1.38 -11.53
N ALA A 100 -26.20 -0.69 -10.45
CA ALA A 100 -27.50 -0.91 -9.82
C ALA A 100 -28.66 -0.54 -10.76
N ARG A 101 -28.52 0.54 -11.54
CA ARG A 101 -29.52 0.95 -12.54
C ARG A 101 -29.67 -0.09 -13.64
N ILE A 102 -28.56 -0.56 -14.21
CA ILE A 102 -28.55 -1.61 -15.24
C ILE A 102 -29.18 -2.90 -14.70
N GLU A 103 -28.87 -3.29 -13.46
CA GLU A 103 -29.47 -4.47 -12.83
C GLU A 103 -30.99 -4.33 -12.64
N GLN A 104 -31.45 -3.15 -12.20
CA GLN A 104 -32.88 -2.86 -12.06
C GLN A 104 -33.62 -2.85 -13.40
N GLU A 105 -33.03 -2.25 -14.43
CA GLU A 105 -33.60 -2.23 -15.78
C GLU A 105 -33.67 -3.65 -16.37
N ALA A 106 -32.63 -4.47 -16.20
CA ALA A 106 -32.62 -5.87 -16.61
C ALA A 106 -33.69 -6.69 -15.87
N LYS A 107 -33.90 -6.46 -14.56
CA LYS A 107 -34.99 -7.09 -13.80
C LYS A 107 -36.36 -6.69 -14.33
N LYS A 108 -36.59 -5.38 -14.55
CA LYS A 108 -37.85 -4.86 -15.11
C LYS A 108 -38.11 -5.40 -16.51
N GLN A 109 -37.08 -5.51 -17.35
CA GLN A 109 -37.19 -6.05 -18.70
C GLN A 109 -37.59 -7.53 -18.67
N LYS A 110 -36.97 -8.35 -17.81
CA LYS A 110 -37.36 -9.76 -17.61
C LYS A 110 -38.80 -9.92 -17.14
N ILE A 111 -39.28 -9.03 -16.27
CA ILE A 111 -40.69 -9.04 -15.81
C ILE A 111 -41.61 -8.73 -16.98
N ARG A 112 -41.34 -7.64 -17.72
CA ARG A 112 -42.13 -7.24 -18.89
C ARG A 112 -42.16 -8.31 -19.98
N GLU A 113 -41.04 -9.00 -20.23
CA GLU A 113 -40.97 -10.09 -21.19
C GLU A 113 -41.83 -11.30 -20.77
N LYS A 114 -41.87 -11.61 -19.47
CA LYS A 114 -42.76 -12.66 -18.93
C LYS A 114 -44.23 -12.27 -19.03
N GLU A 115 -44.56 -11.03 -18.69
CA GLU A 115 -45.94 -10.51 -18.80
C GLU A 115 -46.42 -10.55 -20.26
N ALA A 116 -45.59 -10.11 -21.20
CA ALA A 116 -45.92 -10.15 -22.63
C ALA A 116 -46.19 -11.57 -23.14
N LEU A 117 -45.42 -12.58 -22.69
CA LEU A 117 -45.69 -13.98 -23.03
C LEU A 117 -47.04 -14.45 -22.47
N ILE A 118 -47.38 -14.05 -21.24
CA ILE A 118 -48.67 -14.40 -20.63
C ILE A 118 -49.82 -13.77 -21.42
N ASP A 119 -49.70 -12.49 -21.78
CA ASP A 119 -50.72 -11.79 -22.57
C ASP A 119 -50.89 -12.44 -23.95
N GLU A 120 -49.80 -12.83 -24.61
CA GLU A 120 -49.85 -13.53 -25.90
C GLU A 120 -50.54 -14.89 -25.77
N LEU A 121 -50.23 -15.67 -24.73
CA LEU A 121 -50.92 -16.93 -24.43
C LEU A 121 -52.41 -16.76 -24.07
N MET A 122 -52.79 -15.60 -23.53
CA MET A 122 -54.17 -15.32 -23.11
C MET A 122 -55.06 -14.84 -24.26
N PHE A 123 -54.53 -14.05 -25.19
CA PHE A 123 -55.33 -13.36 -26.21
C PHE A 123 -55.08 -13.83 -27.64
N ALA A 124 -53.96 -14.50 -27.95
CA ALA A 124 -53.68 -14.97 -29.30
C ALA A 124 -54.41 -16.29 -29.61
N GLU A 125 -54.92 -16.40 -30.84
CA GLU A 125 -55.48 -17.65 -31.35
C GLU A 125 -54.36 -18.47 -32.02
N GLY A 126 -53.94 -19.56 -31.37
CA GLY A 126 -52.89 -20.46 -31.86
C GLY A 126 -52.62 -21.62 -30.90
N ASP A 127 -51.84 -22.62 -31.32
CA ASP A 127 -51.38 -23.68 -30.40
C ASP A 127 -50.35 -23.11 -29.42
N ALA A 128 -50.51 -23.40 -28.13
CA ALA A 128 -49.65 -22.89 -27.07
C ALA A 128 -48.17 -23.30 -27.29
N LYS A 129 -47.95 -24.46 -27.94
CA LYS A 129 -46.60 -24.93 -28.29
C LYS A 129 -45.92 -24.00 -29.29
N ASP A 130 -46.63 -23.55 -30.30
CA ASP A 130 -46.07 -22.68 -31.34
C ASP A 130 -45.66 -21.33 -30.74
N ILE A 131 -46.50 -20.74 -29.88
CA ILE A 131 -46.23 -19.46 -29.17
C ILE A 131 -44.98 -19.58 -28.27
N LEU A 132 -44.80 -20.70 -27.58
CA LEU A 132 -43.61 -20.93 -26.76
C LEU A 132 -42.33 -21.06 -27.61
N THR A 133 -42.43 -21.69 -28.78
CA THR A 133 -41.27 -21.84 -29.68
C THR A 133 -40.81 -20.52 -30.29
N THR A 134 -41.74 -19.65 -30.71
CA THR A 134 -41.43 -18.33 -31.26
C THR A 134 -40.82 -17.42 -30.18
N PHE A 135 -41.34 -17.45 -28.96
CA PHE A 135 -40.78 -16.71 -27.83
C PHE A 135 -39.36 -17.18 -27.48
N ALA A 136 -39.11 -18.49 -27.45
CA ALA A 136 -37.78 -19.04 -27.21
C ALA A 136 -36.77 -18.64 -28.29
N GLN A 137 -37.17 -18.63 -29.57
CA GLN A 137 -36.34 -18.14 -30.66
C GLN A 137 -36.05 -16.63 -30.54
N ASN A 138 -37.06 -15.82 -30.18
CA ASN A 138 -36.89 -14.39 -29.99
C ASN A 138 -35.95 -14.05 -28.81
N ILE A 139 -36.02 -14.78 -27.70
CA ILE A 139 -35.08 -14.62 -26.58
C ILE A 139 -33.66 -15.00 -26.99
N ALA A 140 -33.49 -16.13 -27.69
CA ALA A 140 -32.17 -16.58 -28.14
C ALA A 140 -31.51 -15.55 -29.07
N ASN A 141 -32.24 -15.03 -30.05
CA ASN A 141 -31.74 -14.00 -30.96
C ASN A 141 -31.39 -12.69 -30.22
N LYS A 142 -32.18 -12.30 -29.21
CA LYS A 142 -31.96 -11.08 -28.43
C LYS A 142 -30.78 -11.20 -27.46
N GLN A 143 -30.48 -12.40 -26.95
CA GLN A 143 -29.28 -12.65 -26.14
C GLN A 143 -27.99 -12.63 -26.96
N GLU A 144 -28.03 -13.02 -28.25
CA GLU A 144 -26.88 -12.90 -29.15
C GLU A 144 -26.58 -11.44 -29.55
N GLU A 145 -27.60 -10.59 -29.70
CA GLU A 145 -27.42 -9.15 -29.98
C GLU A 145 -27.02 -8.32 -28.74
N ALA A 146 -27.40 -8.75 -27.53
CA ALA A 146 -27.23 -7.99 -26.29
C ALA A 146 -25.96 -8.34 -25.49
N LEU A 147 -24.87 -8.74 -26.13
CA LEU A 147 -23.53 -8.81 -25.51
C LEU A 147 -22.73 -7.52 -25.80
N PRO A 148 -22.98 -6.39 -25.11
CA PRO A 148 -21.93 -5.40 -24.99
C PRO A 148 -20.83 -6.07 -24.16
N VAL A 149 -19.65 -6.23 -24.77
CA VAL A 149 -18.42 -6.58 -24.05
C VAL A 149 -18.27 -5.53 -22.96
N VAL A 150 -18.71 -5.82 -21.74
CA VAL A 150 -18.35 -5.03 -20.58
C VAL A 150 -16.84 -5.10 -20.57
N PRO A 151 -16.11 -4.01 -20.85
CA PRO A 151 -14.66 -4.08 -20.82
C PRO A 151 -14.32 -4.40 -19.37
N LYS A 152 -13.86 -5.63 -19.13
CA LYS A 152 -13.25 -6.00 -17.85
C LYS A 152 -12.19 -4.94 -17.61
N VAL A 153 -12.40 -4.09 -16.60
CA VAL A 153 -11.50 -2.99 -16.30
C VAL A 153 -10.19 -3.62 -15.83
N THR A 154 -9.29 -3.89 -16.77
CA THR A 154 -7.93 -4.41 -16.53
C THR A 154 -6.90 -3.27 -16.46
N GLN A 155 -7.36 -2.02 -16.30
CA GLN A 155 -6.50 -0.85 -16.19
C GLN A 155 -6.62 -0.25 -14.79
N PHE A 156 -5.52 -0.35 -14.06
CA PHE A 156 -5.26 0.37 -12.83
C PHE A 156 -4.95 1.85 -13.17
N SER A 157 -5.34 2.78 -12.30
CA SER A 157 -5.27 4.23 -12.51
C SER A 157 -3.86 4.78 -12.76
N THR A 158 -2.79 4.00 -12.53
CA THR A 158 -1.39 4.42 -12.74
C THR A 158 -0.86 4.22 -14.17
N GLY A 159 -1.71 3.86 -15.14
CA GLY A 159 -1.35 3.92 -16.57
C GLY A 159 -0.48 2.77 -17.11
N VAL A 160 -0.30 1.68 -16.35
CA VAL A 160 0.39 0.48 -16.86
C VAL A 160 -0.57 -0.35 -17.71
N LYS A 161 -0.38 -0.30 -19.04
CA LYS A 161 -1.16 -1.11 -19.99
C LYS A 161 -0.60 -2.53 -20.03
N PHE A 162 -1.40 -3.52 -19.62
CA PHE A 162 -1.12 -4.92 -19.97
C PHE A 162 -1.22 -5.06 -21.50
N THR A 163 -0.08 -5.22 -22.15
CA THR A 163 0.02 -5.56 -23.56
C THR A 163 -0.51 -6.98 -23.77
N ARG A 164 -1.60 -7.09 -24.53
CA ARG A 164 -2.13 -8.37 -24.97
C ARG A 164 -1.21 -8.97 -26.03
N GLY A 165 -0.32 -9.85 -25.61
CA GLY A 165 0.47 -10.73 -26.47
C GLY A 165 0.64 -12.07 -25.76
N SER A 166 -0.05 -13.09 -26.25
CA SER A 166 0.09 -14.46 -25.78
C SER A 166 1.52 -14.95 -26.04
N ASN A 167 2.34 -15.02 -25.00
CA ASN A 167 3.47 -15.94 -24.92
C ASN A 167 3.32 -16.72 -23.62
N HIS A 168 3.19 -18.04 -23.76
CA HIS A 168 3.22 -19.00 -22.69
C HIS A 168 4.43 -18.76 -21.78
N THR A 169 4.18 -18.24 -20.59
CA THR A 169 4.83 -18.77 -19.40
C THR A 169 3.70 -19.08 -18.43
N MET A 170 3.53 -20.38 -18.15
CA MET A 170 2.80 -20.84 -16.98
C MET A 170 3.58 -20.30 -15.77
N LEU A 171 3.32 -19.06 -15.38
CA LEU A 171 3.69 -18.63 -14.04
C LEU A 171 2.75 -19.41 -13.12
N PRO A 172 3.28 -20.29 -12.25
CA PRO A 172 2.44 -21.03 -11.34
C PRO A 172 1.60 -20.02 -10.57
N VAL A 173 0.29 -20.27 -10.48
CA VAL A 173 -0.57 -19.56 -9.55
C VAL A 173 0.02 -19.83 -8.17
N ILE A 174 0.74 -18.86 -7.63
CA ILE A 174 1.19 -18.90 -6.26
C ILE A 174 -0.07 -18.66 -5.45
N GLU A 175 -0.65 -19.71 -4.87
CA GLU A 175 -1.56 -19.53 -3.74
C GLU A 175 -0.87 -18.60 -2.76
N GLU A 176 -1.49 -17.47 -2.43
CA GLU A 176 -0.97 -16.58 -1.40
C GLU A 176 -0.85 -17.39 -0.11
N GLY A 177 0.35 -17.88 0.14
CA GLY A 177 0.70 -18.59 1.35
C GLY A 177 0.59 -17.67 2.56
N PRO A 178 0.58 -18.23 3.77
CA PRO A 178 0.56 -17.42 4.99
C PRO A 178 1.66 -16.35 4.96
N LEU A 179 1.31 -15.15 5.44
CA LEU A 179 2.17 -13.98 5.49
C LEU A 179 3.56 -14.36 6.03
N TYR A 180 4.62 -13.94 5.32
CA TYR A 180 5.99 -14.24 5.72
C TYR A 180 6.22 -13.85 7.18
N LYS A 181 6.63 -14.82 8.00
CA LYS A 181 7.08 -14.61 9.36
C LYS A 181 8.59 -14.75 9.37
N TYR A 182 9.28 -13.68 9.75
CA TYR A 182 10.73 -13.73 9.94
C TYR A 182 11.06 -14.74 11.04
N GLU A 183 11.83 -15.77 10.69
CA GLU A 183 12.53 -16.63 11.63
C GLU A 183 14.00 -16.23 11.58
N PRO A 184 14.62 -15.87 12.72
CA PRO A 184 16.04 -15.58 12.73
C PRO A 184 16.78 -16.80 12.19
N PRO A 185 17.80 -16.61 11.34
CA PRO A 185 18.59 -17.74 10.87
C PRO A 185 19.09 -18.48 12.10
N VAL A 186 18.79 -19.79 12.17
CA VAL A 186 19.48 -20.67 13.11
C VAL A 186 20.93 -20.52 12.73
N VAL A 187 21.69 -19.81 13.57
CA VAL A 187 23.12 -19.65 13.38
C VAL A 187 23.62 -21.09 13.30
N PRO A 188 24.08 -21.59 12.13
CA PRO A 188 24.59 -22.93 12.10
C PRO A 188 25.71 -22.94 13.12
N ASP A 189 25.60 -23.82 14.12
CA ASP A 189 26.69 -24.12 15.03
C ASP A 189 27.94 -24.18 14.18
N TRP A 190 28.90 -23.31 14.48
CA TRP A 190 30.03 -23.00 13.63
C TRP A 190 30.58 -24.30 13.02
N ILE A 191 30.54 -24.44 11.69
CA ILE A 191 31.13 -25.60 10.99
C ILE A 191 32.65 -25.39 10.96
N GLY A 192 33.24 -25.30 12.14
CA GLY A 192 34.64 -25.03 12.40
C GLY A 192 35.00 -25.61 13.77
N PRO A 193 36.27 -25.97 13.98
CA PRO A 193 36.73 -26.42 15.29
C PRO A 193 36.51 -25.30 16.32
N ASP A 194 36.06 -25.69 17.51
CA ASP A 194 35.94 -24.76 18.64
C ASP A 194 37.28 -24.05 18.90
N PRO A 195 37.27 -22.77 19.31
CA PRO A 195 38.49 -22.09 19.68
C PRO A 195 39.18 -22.85 20.83
N PRO A 196 40.53 -23.00 20.79
CA PRO A 196 41.25 -23.69 21.84
C PRO A 196 41.03 -23.02 23.19
N THR A 197 40.86 -23.81 24.25
CA THR A 197 40.69 -23.27 25.59
C THR A 197 41.99 -22.61 26.07
N LEU A 198 41.90 -21.76 27.11
CA LEU A 198 43.09 -21.12 27.69
C LEU A 198 44.14 -22.16 28.15
N ASP A 199 43.69 -23.31 28.65
CA ASP A 199 44.57 -24.41 29.04
C ASP A 199 45.27 -25.03 27.82
N ASP A 200 44.57 -25.18 26.69
CA ASP A 200 45.18 -25.67 25.44
C ASP A 200 46.22 -24.69 24.90
N ILE A 201 45.93 -23.39 24.99
CA ILE A 201 46.84 -22.31 24.56
C ILE A 201 48.13 -22.33 25.38
N VAL A 202 48.02 -22.53 26.69
CA VAL A 202 49.16 -22.56 27.62
C VAL A 202 49.97 -23.85 27.47
N ASN A 203 49.30 -25.00 27.40
CA ASN A 203 49.97 -26.31 27.43
C ASN A 203 50.58 -26.71 26.08
N ASN A 204 49.99 -26.28 24.96
CA ASN A 204 50.49 -26.64 23.61
C ASN A 204 51.53 -25.64 23.07
N GLY A 205 52.07 -24.75 23.90
CA GLY A 205 53.21 -23.90 23.54
C GLY A 205 52.89 -22.73 22.61
N TYR A 206 51.61 -22.40 22.40
CA TYR A 206 51.20 -21.30 21.53
C TYR A 206 51.74 -19.93 21.97
N LEU A 207 52.04 -19.77 23.27
CA LEU A 207 52.60 -18.54 23.84
C LEU A 207 54.14 -18.50 23.86
N GLN A 208 54.82 -19.55 23.42
CA GLN A 208 56.28 -19.71 23.60
C GLN A 208 57.12 -18.65 22.85
N HIS A 209 56.57 -18.05 21.80
CA HIS A 209 57.26 -17.06 20.97
C HIS A 209 56.59 -15.68 21.00
N VAL A 210 55.64 -15.46 21.91
CA VAL A 210 54.97 -14.17 22.07
C VAL A 210 55.91 -13.23 22.81
N ARG A 211 56.43 -12.22 22.11
CA ARG A 211 57.30 -11.19 22.69
C ARG A 211 56.45 -10.08 23.27
N THR A 212 56.76 -9.63 24.48
CA THR A 212 56.19 -8.41 25.04
C THR A 212 56.72 -7.20 24.27
N GLU A 213 55.87 -6.24 23.95
CA GLU A 213 56.29 -4.99 23.31
C GLU A 213 57.26 -4.24 24.25
N THR A 214 58.40 -3.81 23.70
CA THR A 214 59.37 -2.91 24.32
C THR A 214 59.06 -1.46 24.02
#